data_AF-A0A947BAC5-F1
#
_entry.id   AF-A0A947BAC5-F1
#
_cell.length_a   1.000
_cell.length_b   1.000
_cell.length_c   1.000
_cell.angle_alpha   90.00
_cell.angle_beta   90.00
_cell.angle_gamma   90.00
#
_symmetry.space_group_name_H-M   'P 1'
#
loop_
_entity.id
_entity.type
_entity.pdbx_description
1 polymer ?
#
loop_
_entity_poly.entity_id
_entity_poly.type
_entity_poly.pdbx_seq_one_letter_code
_entity_poly.pdbx_strand_id
1 'polypeptide(L)'
;MFRTINVTLAAAAAGALMTSSAFAADLVINFDDLNPGPKEAFDNAVAKFSEENPDINVIVNNNDREAHKTAIRNFLTADAPDVTSWYPGNRMAPFVDAGLFQPVDDVWEENGFNEDLAAIKATMSRDGKIWGVPYSYYQWGVYYRKDV
;
A
#
# COMPACT_ATOMS: atom_id res chain seq x y z
N MET A 1 29.61 71.87 -9.58
CA MET A 1 29.53 71.74 -8.11
C MET A 1 28.17 72.22 -7.65
N PHE A 2 27.16 71.35 -7.62
CA PHE A 2 25.93 71.52 -6.83
C PHE A 2 25.34 70.13 -6.55
N ARG A 3 24.75 69.99 -5.36
CA ARG A 3 24.55 68.77 -4.58
C ARG A 3 23.05 68.41 -4.56
N THR A 4 22.79 67.09 -4.46
CA THR A 4 21.57 66.40 -3.97
C THR A 4 20.25 66.51 -4.73
N ILE A 5 19.64 65.36 -5.04
CA ILE A 5 18.39 64.85 -4.42
C ILE A 5 18.34 63.32 -4.63
N ASN A 6 18.34 62.57 -3.52
CA ASN A 6 18.05 61.13 -3.47
C ASN A 6 16.54 60.96 -3.28
N VAL A 7 15.80 60.55 -4.31
CA VAL A 7 14.52 59.82 -4.13
C VAL A 7 14.30 58.95 -5.37
N THR A 8 14.44 57.64 -5.23
CA THR A 8 13.51 56.70 -5.89
C THR A 8 13.45 55.41 -5.10
N LEU A 9 12.34 55.29 -4.37
CA LEU A 9 11.80 54.09 -3.78
C LEU A 9 11.54 53.00 -4.83
N ALA A 10 11.40 51.78 -4.32
CA ALA A 10 10.82 50.57 -4.92
C ALA A 10 11.83 49.56 -5.49
N ALA A 11 12.65 49.01 -4.60
CA ALA A 11 13.22 47.68 -4.82
C ALA A 11 12.08 46.65 -4.88
N ALA A 12 11.97 46.01 -6.04
CA ALA A 12 11.06 44.91 -6.32
C ALA A 12 11.32 43.73 -5.36
N ALA A 13 10.46 43.57 -4.36
CA ALA A 13 10.38 42.38 -3.53
C ALA A 13 8.98 41.76 -3.69
N ALA A 14 8.70 41.29 -4.90
CA ALA A 14 7.55 40.44 -5.21
C ALA A 14 8.02 39.27 -6.06
N GLY A 15 9.07 38.57 -5.58
CA GLY A 15 9.47 37.27 -6.10
C GLY A 15 8.48 36.25 -5.56
N ALA A 16 7.63 35.75 -6.44
CA ALA A 16 6.55 34.82 -6.16
C ALA A 16 6.97 33.68 -5.22
N LEU A 17 6.26 33.57 -4.09
CA LEU A 17 6.01 32.28 -3.47
C LEU A 17 5.18 31.47 -4.46
N MET A 18 5.86 30.81 -5.40
CA MET A 18 5.29 29.68 -6.10
C MET A 18 5.21 28.56 -5.07
N THR A 19 4.16 28.58 -4.25
CA THR A 19 3.64 27.34 -3.66
C THR A 19 3.26 26.46 -4.85
N SER A 20 4.20 25.61 -5.27
CA SER A 20 3.87 24.42 -6.01
C SER A 20 2.85 23.69 -5.14
N SER A 21 1.60 23.64 -5.57
CA SER A 21 0.65 22.67 -5.07
C SER A 21 1.35 21.32 -5.22
N ALA A 22 1.79 20.73 -4.11
CA ALA A 22 2.20 19.34 -4.13
C ALA A 22 0.94 18.58 -4.55
N PHE A 23 0.92 18.09 -5.79
CA PHE A 23 -0.10 17.15 -6.19
C PHE A 23 0.10 15.94 -5.30
N ALA A 24 -0.85 15.68 -4.42
CA ALA A 24 -0.79 14.48 -3.61
C ALA A 24 -0.78 13.28 -4.55
N ALA A 25 0.21 12.40 -4.43
CA ALA A 25 0.23 11.18 -5.22
C ALA A 25 -0.90 10.28 -4.69
N ASP A 26 -1.76 9.78 -5.57
CA ASP A 26 -2.79 8.83 -5.17
C ASP A 26 -2.13 7.46 -4.87
N LEU A 27 -2.47 6.87 -3.73
CA LEU A 27 -2.14 5.49 -3.37
C LEU A 27 -3.45 4.70 -3.31
N VAL A 28 -3.72 3.86 -4.31
CA VAL A 28 -4.94 3.08 -4.43
C VAL A 28 -4.73 1.68 -3.83
N ILE A 29 -5.54 1.35 -2.83
CA ILE A 29 -5.49 0.06 -2.14
C ILE A 29 -6.82 -0.67 -2.25
N ASN A 30 -6.81 -1.88 -2.78
CA ASN A 30 -7.96 -2.78 -2.76
C ASN A 30 -7.83 -3.76 -1.57
N PHE A 31 -8.76 -3.68 -0.61
CA PHE A 31 -8.78 -4.54 0.58
C PHE A 31 -10.05 -5.41 0.62
N ASP A 32 -9.95 -6.64 1.12
CA ASP A 32 -11.01 -7.66 1.03
C ASP A 32 -11.48 -8.22 2.38
N ASP A 33 -10.99 -7.72 3.52
CA ASP A 33 -11.39 -8.20 4.84
C ASP A 33 -12.26 -7.22 5.62
N LEU A 34 -13.56 -7.30 5.40
CA LEU A 34 -14.55 -6.42 6.05
C LEU A 34 -15.03 -6.92 7.42
N ASN A 35 -14.41 -7.97 7.98
CA ASN A 35 -14.72 -8.37 9.34
C ASN A 35 -14.38 -7.23 10.31
N PRO A 36 -15.17 -7.00 11.39
CA PRO A 36 -15.01 -5.81 12.24
C PRO A 36 -13.57 -5.57 12.72
N GLY A 37 -12.91 -6.61 13.26
CA GLY A 37 -11.53 -6.50 13.76
C GLY A 37 -10.50 -6.19 12.66
N PRO A 38 -10.39 -7.02 11.60
CA PRO A 38 -9.48 -6.74 10.48
C PRO A 38 -9.71 -5.38 9.83
N LYS A 39 -10.96 -4.99 9.61
CA LYS A 39 -11.29 -3.69 9.03
C LYS A 39 -10.84 -2.53 9.92
N GLU A 40 -11.14 -2.59 11.21
CA GLU A 40 -10.71 -1.55 12.17
C GLU A 40 -9.19 -1.44 12.22
N ALA A 41 -8.48 -2.58 12.26
CA ALA A 41 -7.02 -2.59 12.24
C ALA A 41 -6.44 -1.97 10.96
N PHE A 42 -7.04 -2.28 9.80
CA PHE A 42 -6.62 -1.72 8.52
C PHE A 42 -6.92 -0.22 8.42
N ASP A 43 -8.12 0.22 8.81
CA ASP A 43 -8.49 1.64 8.82
C ASP A 43 -7.54 2.45 9.73
N ASN A 44 -7.15 1.90 10.90
CA ASN A 44 -6.17 2.52 11.79
C ASN A 44 -4.77 2.61 11.16
N ALA A 45 -4.34 1.57 10.44
CA ALA A 45 -3.05 1.58 9.73
C ALA A 45 -3.02 2.64 8.62
N VAL A 46 -4.12 2.75 7.85
CA VAL A 46 -4.28 3.78 6.80
C VAL A 46 -4.27 5.18 7.41
N ALA A 47 -5.02 5.41 8.49
CA ALA A 47 -5.05 6.71 9.16
C ALA A 47 -3.66 7.14 9.63
N LYS A 48 -2.91 6.23 10.26
CA LYS A 48 -1.53 6.51 10.69
C LYS A 48 -0.59 6.78 9.51
N PHE A 49 -0.68 6.00 8.44
CA PHE A 49 0.12 6.21 7.24
C PHE A 49 -0.17 7.57 6.60
N SER A 50 -1.44 7.97 6.50
CA SER A 50 -1.84 9.28 5.96
C SER A 50 -1.39 10.45 6.84
N GLU A 51 -1.34 10.27 8.17
CA GLU A 51 -0.80 11.27 9.08
C GLU A 51 0.72 11.45 8.88
N GLU A 52 1.45 10.36 8.69
CA GLU A 52 2.90 10.36 8.46
C GLU A 52 3.28 10.82 7.04
N ASN A 53 2.37 10.70 6.07
CA ASN A 53 2.59 10.99 4.65
C ASN A 53 1.47 11.90 4.10
N PRO A 54 1.42 13.18 4.50
CA PRO A 54 0.32 14.10 4.15
C PRO A 54 0.29 14.49 2.66
N ASP A 55 1.34 14.18 1.91
CA ASP A 55 1.48 14.34 0.47
C ASP A 55 1.02 13.12 -0.33
N ILE A 56 0.52 12.07 0.33
CA ILE A 56 -0.06 10.90 -0.31
C ILE A 56 -1.57 10.86 -0.04
N ASN A 57 -2.37 10.84 -1.09
CA ASN A 57 -3.81 10.66 -0.99
C ASN A 57 -4.14 9.16 -1.03
N VAL A 58 -4.46 8.58 0.13
CA VAL A 58 -4.75 7.14 0.22
C VAL A 58 -6.21 6.87 -0.10
N ILE A 59 -6.45 6.11 -1.17
CA ILE A 59 -7.77 5.69 -1.64
C ILE A 59 -7.94 4.20 -1.33
N VAL A 60 -8.82 3.88 -0.38
CA VAL A 60 -9.11 2.50 0.00
C VAL A 60 -10.43 2.03 -0.60
N ASN A 61 -10.37 1.01 -1.44
CA ASN A 61 -11.53 0.28 -1.94
C ASN A 61 -11.74 -0.97 -1.10
N ASN A 62 -12.69 -0.87 -0.17
CA ASN A 62 -13.12 -1.96 0.70
C ASN A 62 -14.15 -2.84 -0.03
N ASN A 63 -13.75 -4.05 -0.39
CA ASN A 63 -14.56 -4.97 -1.17
C ASN A 63 -15.05 -6.14 -0.32
N ASP A 64 -16.27 -6.62 -0.61
CA ASP A 64 -16.69 -7.92 -0.11
C ASP A 64 -15.71 -9.01 -0.57
N ARG A 65 -15.38 -9.93 0.34
CA ARG A 65 -14.35 -10.95 0.13
C ARG A 65 -14.63 -11.86 -1.07
N GLU A 66 -15.89 -12.27 -1.26
CA GLU A 66 -16.24 -13.15 -2.39
C GLU A 66 -16.31 -12.36 -3.70
N ALA A 67 -16.81 -11.13 -3.65
CA ALA A 67 -16.78 -10.22 -4.80
C ALA A 67 -15.33 -9.95 -5.26
N HIS A 68 -14.40 -9.69 -4.34
CA HIS A 68 -13.00 -9.43 -4.64
C HIS A 68 -12.34 -10.58 -5.42
N LYS A 69 -12.64 -11.84 -5.05
CA LYS A 69 -12.12 -13.04 -5.76
C LYS A 69 -12.55 -13.11 -7.22
N THR A 70 -13.74 -12.62 -7.53
CA THR A 70 -14.23 -12.59 -8.91
C THR A 70 -13.72 -11.38 -9.68
N ALA A 71 -13.49 -10.25 -8.99
CA ALA A 71 -13.11 -8.99 -9.59
C ALA A 71 -11.61 -8.88 -9.90
N ILE A 72 -10.73 -9.57 -9.16
CA ILE A 72 -9.27 -9.39 -9.26
C ILE A 72 -8.69 -9.55 -10.66
N ARG A 73 -9.19 -10.52 -11.44
CA ARG A 73 -8.73 -10.71 -12.83
C ARG A 73 -9.03 -9.48 -13.70
N ASN A 74 -10.13 -8.80 -13.43
CA ASN A 74 -10.54 -7.63 -14.19
C ASN A 74 -9.74 -6.41 -13.75
N PHE A 75 -9.70 -6.10 -12.45
CA PHE A 75 -9.04 -4.88 -12.00
C PHE A 75 -7.53 -4.92 -12.25
N LEU A 76 -6.85 -6.06 -12.09
CA LEU A 76 -5.39 -6.14 -12.36
C LEU A 76 -5.01 -5.87 -13.83
N THR A 77 -5.95 -5.96 -14.77
CA THR A 77 -5.69 -5.76 -16.20
C THR A 77 -6.27 -4.47 -16.76
N ALA A 78 -7.29 -3.91 -16.11
CA ALA A 78 -8.02 -2.74 -16.59
C ALA A 78 -7.67 -1.47 -15.80
N ASP A 79 -7.69 -1.56 -14.47
CA ASP A 79 -7.50 -0.43 -13.55
C ASP A 79 -6.87 -0.99 -12.27
N ALA A 80 -5.57 -1.27 -12.34
CA ALA A 80 -4.86 -1.99 -11.30
C ALA A 80 -4.60 -1.05 -10.11
N PRO A 81 -4.90 -1.48 -8.87
CA PRO A 81 -4.51 -0.73 -7.68
C PRO A 81 -2.99 -0.83 -7.48
N ASP A 82 -2.41 0.09 -6.71
CA ASP A 82 -1.02 0.02 -6.29
C ASP A 82 -0.79 -1.15 -5.32
N VAL A 83 -1.77 -1.41 -4.44
CA VAL A 83 -1.74 -2.51 -3.47
C VAL A 83 -3.06 -3.26 -3.47
N THR A 84 -3.01 -4.59 -3.42
CA THR A 84 -4.20 -5.41 -3.21
C THR A 84 -3.95 -6.50 -2.18
N SER A 85 -4.94 -6.76 -1.32
CA SER A 85 -4.93 -7.97 -0.51
C SER A 85 -5.25 -9.18 -1.38
N TRP A 86 -4.49 -10.27 -1.25
CA TRP A 86 -4.76 -11.51 -1.96
C TRP A 86 -4.26 -12.73 -1.20
N TYR A 87 -4.79 -13.90 -1.59
CA TYR A 87 -4.40 -15.17 -0.99
C TYR A 87 -3.05 -15.66 -1.54
N PRO A 88 -2.11 -16.06 -0.67
CA PRO A 88 -0.79 -16.52 -1.09
C PRO A 88 -0.80 -17.90 -1.75
N GLY A 89 0.38 -18.35 -2.18
CA GLY A 89 0.60 -19.67 -2.75
C GLY A 89 -0.14 -19.88 -4.08
N ASN A 90 -0.85 -21.01 -4.20
CA ASN A 90 -1.50 -21.42 -5.45
C ASN A 90 -2.55 -20.44 -5.97
N ARG A 91 -3.17 -19.63 -5.10
CA ARG A 91 -4.14 -18.63 -5.55
C ARG A 91 -3.47 -17.39 -6.13
N MET A 92 -2.26 -17.07 -5.68
CA MET A 92 -1.45 -15.97 -6.21
C MET A 92 -0.76 -16.34 -7.53
N ALA A 93 -0.37 -17.62 -7.70
CA ALA A 93 0.43 -18.10 -8.82
C ALA A 93 -0.04 -17.62 -10.22
N PRO A 94 -1.34 -17.67 -10.60
CA PRO A 94 -1.76 -17.24 -11.94
C PRO A 94 -1.52 -15.75 -12.23
N PHE A 95 -1.49 -14.90 -11.20
CA PHE A 95 -1.25 -13.46 -11.35
C PHE A 95 0.23 -13.15 -11.45
N VAL A 96 1.05 -13.89 -10.69
CA VAL A 96 2.52 -13.84 -10.80
C VAL A 96 2.96 -14.32 -12.19
N ASP A 97 2.47 -15.48 -12.64
CA ASP A 97 2.82 -16.05 -13.94
C ASP A 97 2.41 -15.14 -15.11
N ALA A 98 1.36 -14.34 -14.92
CA ALA A 98 0.87 -13.36 -15.89
C ALA A 98 1.59 -12.00 -15.80
N GLY A 99 2.54 -11.82 -14.88
CA GLY A 99 3.25 -10.55 -14.68
C GLY A 99 2.40 -9.43 -14.08
N LEU A 100 1.33 -9.78 -13.37
CA LEU A 100 0.38 -8.82 -12.80
C LEU A 100 0.74 -8.39 -11.37
N PHE A 101 1.71 -9.06 -10.73
CA PHE A 101 2.29 -8.67 -9.44
C PHE A 101 3.77 -8.32 -9.63
N GLN A 102 4.28 -7.43 -8.78
CA GLN A 102 5.69 -7.09 -8.70
C GLN A 102 6.34 -7.89 -7.55
N PRO A 103 7.59 -8.37 -7.71
CA PRO A 103 8.33 -8.91 -6.58
C PRO A 103 8.64 -7.81 -5.55
N VAL A 104 8.70 -8.21 -4.28
CA VAL A 104 8.94 -7.34 -3.11
C VAL A 104 10.15 -7.83 -2.30
N ASP A 105 11.15 -8.38 -2.98
CA ASP A 105 12.37 -8.89 -2.32
C ASP A 105 13.09 -7.77 -1.53
N ASP A 106 13.12 -6.56 -2.10
CA ASP A 106 13.66 -5.34 -1.51
C ASP A 106 12.98 -5.01 -0.18
N VAL A 107 11.65 -5.00 -0.15
CA VAL A 107 10.87 -4.77 1.08
C VAL A 107 11.24 -5.80 2.15
N TRP A 108 11.44 -7.06 1.75
CA TRP A 108 11.82 -8.12 2.69
C TRP A 108 13.24 -7.97 3.24
N GLU A 109 14.19 -7.54 2.39
CA GLU A 109 15.58 -7.30 2.77
C GLU A 109 15.70 -6.08 3.69
N GLU A 110 15.06 -4.97 3.34
CA GLU A 110 15.12 -3.71 4.10
C GLU A 110 14.53 -3.81 5.50
N ASN A 111 13.53 -4.70 5.69
CA ASN A 111 12.77 -4.80 6.94
C ASN A 111 13.10 -6.05 7.77
N GLY A 112 14.10 -6.85 7.39
CA GLY A 112 14.46 -8.07 8.14
C GLY A 112 13.39 -9.16 8.13
N PHE A 113 12.47 -9.13 7.15
CA PHE A 113 11.37 -10.09 7.08
C PHE A 113 11.83 -11.50 6.70
N ASN A 114 13.02 -11.63 6.14
CA ASN A 114 13.63 -12.93 5.87
C ASN A 114 13.79 -13.76 7.15
N GLU A 115 14.11 -13.12 8.26
CA GLU A 115 14.18 -13.74 9.59
C GLU A 115 12.80 -13.75 10.26
N ASP A 116 12.16 -12.58 10.39
CA ASP A 116 10.94 -12.41 11.21
C ASP A 116 9.74 -13.18 10.66
N LEU A 117 9.67 -13.33 9.34
CA LEU A 117 8.58 -14.01 8.64
C LEU A 117 9.03 -15.33 7.99
N ALA A 118 10.18 -15.87 8.39
CA ALA A 118 10.76 -17.08 7.81
C ALA A 118 9.75 -18.24 7.69
N ALA A 119 8.89 -18.42 8.71
CA ALA A 119 7.92 -19.51 8.77
C ALA A 119 6.85 -19.47 7.65
N ILE A 120 6.50 -18.28 7.14
CA ILE A 120 5.49 -18.12 6.09
C ILE A 120 6.08 -17.83 4.71
N LYS A 121 7.40 -17.60 4.63
CA LYS A 121 8.08 -17.09 3.42
C LYS A 121 7.81 -17.95 2.19
N ALA A 122 7.79 -19.29 2.38
CA ALA A 122 7.51 -20.23 1.30
C ALA A 122 6.15 -20.01 0.64
N THR A 123 5.14 -19.52 1.37
CA THR A 123 3.80 -19.23 0.81
C THR A 123 3.78 -17.96 -0.05
N MET A 124 4.71 -17.04 0.18
CA MET A 124 4.89 -15.80 -0.58
C MET A 124 5.91 -15.93 -1.71
N SER A 125 6.61 -17.07 -1.79
CA SER A 125 7.71 -17.26 -2.72
C SER A 125 7.27 -18.06 -3.95
N ARG A 126 7.74 -17.66 -5.13
CA ARG A 126 7.60 -18.39 -6.39
C ARG A 126 8.76 -18.02 -7.31
N ASP A 127 9.35 -19.03 -7.97
CA ASP A 127 10.45 -18.87 -8.93
C ASP A 127 11.64 -18.04 -8.40
N GLY A 128 12.00 -18.28 -7.13
CA GLY A 128 13.14 -17.63 -6.47
C GLY A 128 12.88 -16.18 -6.04
N LYS A 129 11.63 -15.70 -6.14
CA LYS A 129 11.20 -14.34 -5.82
C LYS A 129 10.08 -14.32 -4.81
N ILE A 130 9.97 -13.23 -4.05
CA ILE A 130 8.91 -13.02 -3.05
C ILE A 130 7.88 -12.02 -3.61
N TRP A 131 6.60 -12.34 -3.50
CA TRP A 131 5.52 -11.64 -4.23
C TRP A 131 4.46 -11.00 -3.33
N GLY A 132 4.72 -10.92 -2.02
CA GLY A 132 3.82 -10.27 -1.08
C GLY A 132 4.37 -10.20 0.34
N VAL A 133 3.74 -9.37 1.16
CA VAL A 133 4.01 -9.24 2.60
C VAL A 133 2.75 -9.67 3.36
N PRO A 134 2.79 -10.73 4.18
CA PRO A 134 1.64 -11.12 4.97
C PRO A 134 1.38 -10.10 6.08
N TYR A 135 0.15 -9.60 6.14
CA TYR A 135 -0.33 -8.77 7.24
C TYR A 135 -1.10 -9.57 8.31
N SER A 136 -1.49 -10.81 7.97
CA SER A 136 -2.14 -11.73 8.90
C SER A 136 -1.81 -13.17 8.53
N TYR A 137 -1.91 -14.06 9.52
CA TYR A 137 -1.84 -15.50 9.33
C TYR A 137 -2.82 -16.18 10.29
N TYR A 138 -3.29 -17.37 9.93
CA TYR A 138 -4.14 -18.16 10.80
C TYR A 138 -3.71 -19.62 10.76
N GLN A 139 -3.93 -20.31 11.87
CA GLN A 139 -3.61 -21.72 12.03
C GLN A 139 -4.85 -22.55 11.72
N TRP A 140 -4.68 -23.69 11.06
CA TRP A 140 -5.74 -24.70 10.98
C TRP A 140 -5.70 -25.56 12.24
N GLY A 141 -6.83 -25.63 12.94
CA GLY A 141 -6.99 -26.45 14.14
C GLY A 141 -8.26 -27.29 14.05
N VAL A 142 -8.22 -28.50 14.60
CA VAL A 142 -9.41 -29.34 14.76
C VAL A 142 -10.00 -29.04 16.13
N TYR A 143 -11.15 -28.37 16.13
CA TYR A 143 -11.95 -28.16 17.33
C TYR A 143 -12.93 -29.32 17.46
N TYR A 144 -12.93 -30.02 18.60
CA TYR A 144 -13.86 -31.13 18.85
C TYR A 144 -14.39 -31.10 20.28
N ARG A 145 -15.60 -31.62 20.43
CA ARG A 145 -16.24 -31.90 21.71
C ARG A 145 -15.51 -33.08 22.35
N LYS A 146 -14.80 -32.85 23.47
CA LYS A 146 -14.04 -33.92 24.17
C LYS A 146 -14.94 -35.00 24.79
N ASP A 147 -16.22 -34.68 24.98
CA ASP A 147 -17.24 -35.50 25.63
C ASP A 147 -18.07 -36.35 24.64
N VAL A 148 -17.74 -36.32 23.34
CA VAL A 148 -18.32 -37.16 22.28
C VAL A 148 -17.20 -37.95 21.63
#